data_AF-A0A1H5AC29-F1
#
_entry.id   AF-A0A1H5AC29-F1
#
_cell.length_a   1.000
_cell.length_b   1.000
_cell.length_c   1.000
_cell.angle_alpha   90.00
_cell.angle_beta   90.00
_cell.angle_gamma   90.00
#
_symmetry.space_group_name_H-M   'P 1'
#
loop_
_entity.id
_entity.type
_entity.pdbx_description
1 polymer ?
#
loop_
_entity_poly.entity_id
_entity_poly.type
_entity_poly.pdbx_seq_one_letter_code
_entity_poly.pdbx_strand_id
1 'polypeptide(L)'
;MSSILTNQSAMTALQALSQTQKSLTQTQTQISTGLRVASAVDNAAYWSIATTMRSDNDALSSVHDSLNLGGSTVGVATAAMNSTISVMDKIKSDLVTAAEPGVDRSKIQTDITALQGQLLSIANSASFNGENWLAVNSGAPGYNANKSVVASFSRDTTGAISIGTINIDTSQTKLYDSNNQSGILDTVNGTTNMSVATLNVAGLTDSAADQATLLQLTTQVDTAIQSITTAASTLGATQTRINLPITFVSNLSDAITSGIGSLVDADMNQASTKLQALQTQQQLGIQSLGIANQNSQLILKLFG
;
A
#
# COMPACT_ATOMS: atom_id res chain seq x y z
N MET A 1 -32.14 63.81 -20.88
CA MET A 1 -33.03 63.19 -21.87
C MET A 1 -33.55 61.87 -21.31
N SER A 2 -34.60 61.92 -20.49
CA SER A 2 -35.31 60.73 -20.01
C SER A 2 -36.30 60.28 -21.09
N SER A 3 -35.97 59.20 -21.80
CA SER A 3 -36.92 58.52 -22.69
C SER A 3 -37.90 57.70 -21.84
N ILE A 4 -39.20 57.83 -22.09
CA ILE A 4 -40.25 57.05 -21.39
C ILE A 4 -40.18 55.57 -21.79
N LEU A 5 -39.66 55.27 -22.99
CA LEU A 5 -39.61 53.92 -23.56
C LEU A 5 -38.33 53.15 -23.19
N THR A 6 -37.26 53.87 -22.83
CA THR A 6 -35.95 53.28 -22.52
C THR A 6 -35.40 53.87 -21.22
N ASN A 7 -35.58 53.12 -20.12
CA ASN A 7 -35.06 53.50 -18.81
C ASN A 7 -33.58 53.10 -18.67
N GLN A 8 -32.69 53.99 -19.10
CA GLN A 8 -31.24 53.76 -19.09
C GLN A 8 -30.69 53.49 -17.67
N SER A 9 -31.21 54.14 -16.63
CA SER A 9 -30.76 53.93 -15.25
C SER A 9 -31.19 52.56 -14.72
N ALA A 10 -32.38 52.09 -15.07
CA ALA A 10 -32.82 50.73 -14.75
C ALA A 10 -32.02 49.65 -15.51
N MET A 11 -31.62 49.89 -16.76
CA MET A 11 -30.76 48.95 -17.51
C MET A 11 -29.37 48.82 -16.88
N THR A 12 -28.74 49.94 -16.49
CA THR A 12 -27.45 49.90 -15.78
C THR A 12 -27.56 49.20 -14.42
N ALA A 13 -28.65 49.46 -13.67
CA ALA A 13 -28.92 48.77 -12.41
C ALA A 13 -29.16 47.26 -12.59
N LEU A 14 -29.85 46.85 -13.67
CA LEU A 14 -30.06 45.46 -14.01
C LEU A 14 -28.74 44.76 -14.40
N GLN A 15 -27.88 45.42 -15.17
CA GLN A 15 -26.55 44.91 -15.49
C GLN A 15 -25.70 44.72 -14.23
N ALA A 16 -25.69 45.70 -13.33
CA ALA A 16 -25.00 45.58 -12.04
C ALA A 16 -25.57 44.42 -11.19
N LEU A 17 -26.90 44.27 -11.12
CA LEU A 17 -27.55 43.17 -10.42
C LEU A 17 -27.20 41.81 -11.03
N SER A 18 -27.17 41.70 -12.36
CA SER A 18 -26.77 40.46 -13.05
C SER A 18 -25.31 40.07 -12.77
N GLN A 19 -24.42 41.06 -12.65
CA GLN A 19 -23.02 40.85 -12.31
C GLN A 19 -22.85 40.41 -10.84
N THR A 20 -23.62 41.02 -9.92
CA THR A 20 -23.68 40.59 -8.51
C THR A 20 -24.22 39.17 -8.40
N GLN A 21 -25.27 38.84 -9.16
CA GLN A 21 -25.86 37.49 -9.18
C GLN A 21 -24.85 36.45 -9.66
N LYS A 22 -24.11 36.75 -10.74
CA LYS A 22 -23.05 35.87 -11.26
C LYS A 22 -21.95 35.66 -10.22
N SER A 23 -21.54 36.72 -9.53
CA SER A 23 -20.53 36.67 -8.46
C SER A 23 -21.01 35.87 -7.25
N LEU A 24 -22.28 36.00 -6.88
CA LEU A 24 -22.93 35.25 -5.80
C LEU A 24 -22.92 33.75 -6.10
N THR A 25 -23.34 33.35 -7.31
CA THR A 25 -23.30 31.94 -7.75
C THR A 25 -21.89 31.37 -7.76
N GLN A 26 -20.89 32.16 -8.19
CA GLN A 26 -19.49 31.73 -8.15
C GLN A 26 -19.02 31.50 -6.71
N THR A 27 -19.25 32.46 -5.80
CA THR A 27 -18.86 32.31 -4.39
C THR A 27 -19.62 31.18 -3.68
N GLN A 28 -20.90 30.96 -4.02
CA GLN A 28 -21.65 29.79 -3.54
C GLN A 28 -21.01 28.47 -4.00
N THR A 29 -20.56 28.40 -5.25
CA THR A 29 -19.87 27.23 -5.79
C THR A 29 -18.54 27.00 -5.07
N GLN A 30 -17.76 28.06 -4.82
CA GLN A 30 -16.51 27.98 -4.07
C GLN A 30 -16.72 27.51 -2.63
N ILE A 31 -17.75 28.00 -1.95
CA ILE A 31 -18.09 27.56 -0.58
C ILE A 31 -18.59 26.11 -0.58
N SER A 32 -19.40 25.72 -1.56
CA SER A 32 -19.94 24.36 -1.66
C SER A 32 -18.89 23.32 -2.01
N THR A 33 -17.90 23.68 -2.82
CA THR A 33 -16.85 22.75 -3.28
C THR A 33 -15.57 22.85 -2.46
N GLY A 34 -15.37 23.93 -1.70
CA GLY A 34 -14.11 24.25 -1.05
C GLY A 34 -13.02 24.75 -2.01
N LEU A 35 -13.27 24.76 -3.33
CA LEU A 35 -12.27 25.03 -4.36
C LEU A 35 -12.46 26.40 -4.99
N ARG A 36 -11.37 27.16 -5.11
CA ARG A 36 -11.29 28.38 -5.92
C ARG A 36 -11.39 28.07 -7.41
N VAL A 37 -10.80 26.96 -7.86
CA VAL A 37 -10.80 26.49 -9.25
C VAL A 37 -11.43 25.09 -9.33
N ALA A 38 -12.76 25.01 -9.43
CA ALA A 38 -13.46 23.73 -9.43
C ALA A 38 -13.45 23.06 -10.82
N SER A 39 -13.50 23.88 -11.89
CA SER A 39 -13.62 23.41 -13.27
C SER A 39 -12.60 24.06 -14.20
N ALA A 40 -12.41 23.48 -15.39
CA ALA A 40 -11.54 24.04 -16.43
C ALA A 40 -11.99 25.44 -16.91
N VAL A 41 -13.28 25.78 -16.71
CA VAL A 41 -13.83 27.10 -17.04
C VAL A 41 -13.32 28.18 -16.08
N ASP A 42 -13.04 27.83 -14.82
CA ASP A 42 -12.57 28.78 -13.81
C ASP A 42 -11.11 29.17 -14.07
N ASN A 43 -10.26 28.18 -14.35
CA ASN A 43 -8.88 28.37 -14.82
C ASN A 43 -8.32 27.07 -15.39
N ALA A 44 -8.24 26.96 -16.72
CA ALA A 44 -7.81 25.74 -17.40
C ALA A 44 -6.38 25.30 -17.03
N ALA A 45 -5.46 26.25 -16.83
CA ALA A 45 -4.06 25.93 -16.53
C ALA A 45 -3.90 25.32 -15.13
N TYR A 46 -4.41 25.99 -14.09
CA TYR A 46 -4.36 25.47 -12.72
C TYR A 46 -5.17 24.19 -12.56
N TRP A 47 -6.35 24.11 -13.22
CA TRP A 47 -7.18 22.91 -13.18
C TRP A 47 -6.49 21.70 -13.81
N SER A 48 -5.81 21.88 -14.95
CA SER A 48 -5.10 20.78 -15.64
C SER A 48 -3.90 20.28 -14.82
N ILE A 49 -3.13 21.19 -14.23
CA ILE A 49 -1.99 20.84 -13.37
C ILE A 49 -2.50 20.08 -12.14
N ALA A 50 -3.49 20.63 -11.45
CA ALA A 50 -4.05 20.01 -10.25
C ALA A 50 -4.72 18.67 -10.52
N THR A 51 -5.41 18.50 -11.66
CA THR A 51 -6.00 17.21 -12.05
C THR A 51 -4.92 16.16 -12.28
N THR A 52 -3.82 16.52 -12.93
CA THR A 52 -2.68 15.61 -13.14
C THR A 52 -2.02 15.24 -11.80
N MET A 53 -1.80 16.22 -10.93
CA MET A 53 -1.23 15.99 -9.60
C MET A 53 -2.15 15.13 -8.72
N ARG A 54 -3.47 15.30 -8.79
CA ARG A 54 -4.45 14.43 -8.10
C ARG A 54 -4.35 12.99 -8.61
N SER A 55 -4.31 12.81 -9.93
CA SER A 55 -4.14 11.48 -10.53
C SER A 55 -2.82 10.82 -10.11
N ASP A 56 -1.73 11.59 -10.03
CA ASP A 56 -0.44 11.07 -9.55
C ASP A 56 -0.48 10.73 -8.05
N ASN A 57 -1.23 11.51 -7.25
CA ASN A 57 -1.48 11.23 -5.84
C ASN A 57 -2.27 9.93 -5.63
N ASP A 58 -3.30 9.68 -6.45
CA ASP A 58 -4.09 8.44 -6.41
C ASP A 58 -3.22 7.23 -6.79
N ALA A 59 -2.32 7.40 -7.76
CA ALA A 59 -1.33 6.38 -8.11
C ALA A 59 -0.36 6.10 -6.95
N LEU A 60 0.12 7.13 -6.25
CA LEU A 60 0.94 6.99 -5.05
C LEU A 60 0.20 6.29 -3.90
N SER A 61 -1.10 6.55 -3.72
CA SER A 61 -1.93 5.80 -2.77
C SER A 61 -1.98 4.30 -3.11
N SER A 62 -2.10 3.96 -4.39
CA SER A 62 -2.07 2.57 -4.84
C SER A 62 -0.70 1.92 -4.61
N VAL A 63 0.40 2.67 -4.78
CA VAL A 63 1.75 2.21 -4.43
C VAL A 63 1.88 1.97 -2.92
N HIS A 64 1.35 2.87 -2.09
CA HIS A 64 1.34 2.73 -0.65
C HIS A 64 0.60 1.46 -0.20
N ASP A 65 -0.57 1.17 -0.79
CA ASP A 65 -1.33 -0.05 -0.51
C ASP A 65 -0.57 -1.30 -0.95
N SER A 66 0.07 -1.27 -2.12
CA SER A 66 0.92 -2.37 -2.59
C SER A 66 2.13 -2.61 -1.67
N LEU A 67 2.76 -1.54 -1.16
CA LEU A 67 3.88 -1.65 -0.22
C LEU A 67 3.43 -2.25 1.11
N ASN A 68 2.27 -1.86 1.64
CA ASN A 68 1.71 -2.43 2.87
C ASN A 68 1.33 -3.91 2.70
N LEU A 69 0.75 -4.26 1.55
CA LEU A 69 0.42 -5.65 1.21
C LEU A 69 1.71 -6.49 1.11
N GLY A 70 2.71 -6.00 0.37
CA GLY A 70 4.01 -6.67 0.23
C GLY A 70 4.81 -6.75 1.53
N GLY A 71 4.69 -5.75 2.39
CA GLY A 71 5.27 -5.77 3.73
C GLY A 71 4.58 -6.82 4.61
N SER A 72 3.27 -6.98 4.48
CA SER A 72 2.52 -7.99 5.24
C SER A 72 2.85 -9.41 4.79
N THR A 73 2.98 -9.66 3.47
CA THR A 73 3.38 -10.99 2.95
C THR A 73 4.77 -11.38 3.43
N VAL A 74 5.74 -10.47 3.38
CA VAL A 74 7.10 -10.69 3.88
C VAL A 74 7.11 -10.89 5.40
N GLY A 75 6.28 -10.15 6.14
CA GLY A 75 6.12 -10.28 7.58
C GLY A 75 5.61 -11.67 8.00
N VAL A 76 4.58 -12.20 7.31
CA VAL A 76 4.05 -13.56 7.56
C VAL A 76 5.12 -14.62 7.30
N ALA A 77 5.86 -14.50 6.19
CA ALA A 77 6.95 -15.42 5.87
C ALA A 77 8.08 -15.37 6.93
N THR A 78 8.47 -14.17 7.38
CA THR A 78 9.50 -13.99 8.42
C THR A 78 9.06 -14.58 9.76
N ALA A 79 7.79 -14.38 10.16
CA ALA A 79 7.24 -14.93 11.39
C ALA A 79 7.27 -16.47 11.38
N ALA A 80 6.85 -17.07 10.26
CA ALA A 80 6.89 -18.53 10.10
C ALA A 80 8.31 -19.09 10.08
N MET A 81 9.29 -18.38 9.52
CA MET A 81 10.71 -18.76 9.63
C MET A 81 11.22 -18.76 11.07
N ASN A 82 10.87 -17.76 11.88
CA ASN A 82 11.26 -17.72 13.29
C ASN A 82 10.67 -18.88 14.09
N SER A 83 9.39 -19.22 13.86
CA SER A 83 8.76 -20.41 14.45
C SER A 83 9.43 -21.70 13.99
N THR A 84 9.80 -21.77 12.70
CA THR A 84 10.54 -22.91 12.13
C THR A 84 11.89 -23.10 12.82
N ILE A 85 12.66 -22.03 13.05
CA ILE A 85 13.95 -22.08 13.78
C ILE A 85 13.75 -22.67 15.19
N SER A 86 12.74 -22.20 15.93
CA SER A 86 12.46 -22.69 17.28
C SER A 86 12.11 -24.19 17.34
N VAL A 87 11.42 -24.70 16.32
CA VAL A 87 11.12 -26.14 16.21
C VAL A 87 12.35 -26.93 15.78
N MET A 88 13.17 -26.37 14.88
CA MET A 88 14.44 -26.97 14.46
C MET A 88 15.44 -27.10 15.62
N ASP A 89 15.50 -26.12 16.53
CA ASP A 89 16.32 -26.20 17.74
C ASP A 89 15.90 -27.36 18.65
N LYS A 90 14.58 -27.64 18.74
CA LYS A 90 14.06 -28.82 19.45
C LYS A 90 14.48 -30.12 18.78
N ILE A 91 14.35 -30.22 17.45
CA ILE A 91 14.81 -31.40 16.68
C ILE A 91 16.30 -31.62 16.89
N LYS A 92 17.11 -30.55 16.88
CA LYS A 92 18.55 -30.62 17.16
C LYS A 92 18.82 -31.16 18.56
N SER A 93 18.08 -30.69 19.57
CA SER A 93 18.19 -31.21 20.94
C SER A 93 17.87 -32.70 21.00
N ASP A 94 16.78 -33.13 20.35
CA ASP A 94 16.36 -34.54 20.32
C ASP A 94 17.39 -35.43 19.62
N LEU A 95 18.02 -34.94 18.53
CA LEU A 95 19.12 -35.63 17.86
C LEU A 95 20.38 -35.75 18.72
N VAL A 96 20.70 -34.72 19.51
CA VAL A 96 21.80 -34.78 20.47
C VAL A 96 21.51 -35.79 21.58
N THR A 97 20.28 -35.83 22.09
CA THR A 97 19.86 -36.88 23.05
C THR A 97 19.90 -38.27 22.41
N ALA A 98 19.53 -38.42 21.13
CA ALA A 98 19.63 -39.68 20.41
C ALA A 98 21.08 -40.19 20.23
N ALA A 99 22.07 -39.29 20.31
CA ALA A 99 23.49 -39.63 20.24
C ALA A 99 24.04 -40.20 21.55
N GLU A 100 23.33 -40.07 22.67
CA GLU A 100 23.72 -40.68 23.95
C GLU A 100 23.59 -42.22 23.89
N PRO A 101 24.55 -42.99 24.43
CA PRO A 101 24.45 -44.44 24.50
C PRO A 101 23.30 -44.91 25.41
N GLY A 102 22.60 -45.97 25.01
CA GLY A 102 21.57 -46.61 25.84
C GLY A 102 20.19 -45.92 25.86
N VAL A 103 19.94 -44.96 24.97
CA VAL A 103 18.63 -44.29 24.81
C VAL A 103 17.69 -45.06 23.86
N ASP A 104 16.39 -44.95 24.10
CA ASP A 104 15.35 -45.51 23.22
C ASP A 104 15.07 -44.57 22.04
N ARG A 105 15.79 -44.77 20.94
CA ARG A 105 15.69 -43.94 19.73
C ARG A 105 14.34 -44.05 19.02
N SER A 106 13.53 -45.08 19.29
CA SER A 106 12.18 -45.18 18.73
C SER A 106 11.22 -44.15 19.37
N LYS A 107 11.40 -43.86 20.66
CA LYS A 107 10.62 -42.82 21.34
C LYS A 107 11.04 -41.42 20.89
N ILE A 108 12.34 -41.18 20.80
CA ILE A 108 12.88 -39.92 20.29
C ILE A 108 12.42 -39.69 18.83
N GLN A 109 12.39 -40.74 18.01
CA GLN A 109 11.86 -40.63 16.65
C GLN A 109 10.38 -40.22 16.62
N THR A 110 9.58 -40.65 17.60
CA THR A 110 8.16 -40.25 17.69
C THR A 110 8.04 -38.75 17.91
N ASP A 111 8.88 -38.19 18.79
CA ASP A 111 8.94 -36.75 19.04
C ASP A 111 9.44 -35.97 17.82
N ILE A 112 10.53 -36.45 17.17
CA ILE A 112 11.04 -35.86 15.92
C ILE A 112 9.96 -35.87 14.83
N THR A 113 9.20 -36.95 14.69
CA THR A 113 8.12 -37.06 13.70
C THR A 113 7.00 -36.05 13.98
N ALA A 114 6.65 -35.84 15.25
CA ALA A 114 5.67 -34.81 15.63
C ALA A 114 6.18 -33.40 15.32
N LEU A 115 7.46 -33.11 15.60
CA LEU A 115 8.09 -31.82 15.29
C LEU A 115 8.18 -31.58 13.77
N GLN A 116 8.50 -32.61 12.98
CA GLN A 116 8.45 -32.54 11.51
C GLN A 116 7.05 -32.21 10.98
N GLY A 117 6.02 -32.82 11.56
CA GLY A 117 4.62 -32.48 11.26
C GLY A 117 4.29 -31.02 11.61
N GLN A 118 4.81 -30.52 12.73
CA GLN A 118 4.66 -29.11 13.11
C GLN A 118 5.38 -28.17 12.13
N LEU A 119 6.58 -28.51 11.66
CA LEU A 119 7.29 -27.73 10.63
C LEU A 119 6.49 -27.62 9.33
N LEU A 120 5.92 -28.74 8.87
CA LEU A 120 5.05 -28.75 7.69
C LEU A 120 3.80 -27.88 7.91
N SER A 121 3.19 -27.96 9.09
CA SER A 121 2.02 -27.15 9.44
C SER A 121 2.34 -25.65 9.47
N ILE A 122 3.47 -25.25 10.06
CA ILE A 122 3.95 -23.85 10.06
C ILE A 122 4.18 -23.36 8.63
N ALA A 123 4.88 -24.15 7.81
CA ALA A 123 5.16 -23.79 6.43
C ALA A 123 3.88 -23.64 5.60
N ASN A 124 2.91 -24.56 5.74
CA ASN A 124 1.63 -24.48 5.02
C ASN A 124 0.74 -23.33 5.51
N SER A 125 0.78 -23.02 6.81
CA SER A 125 -0.01 -21.93 7.43
C SER A 125 0.53 -20.54 7.13
N ALA A 126 1.77 -20.43 6.64
CA ALA A 126 2.40 -19.17 6.23
C ALA A 126 1.85 -18.62 4.89
N SER A 127 0.53 -18.60 4.76
CA SER A 127 -0.19 -18.08 3.60
C SER A 127 -0.76 -16.70 3.90
N PHE A 128 -0.58 -15.77 2.97
CA PHE A 128 -1.20 -14.45 3.02
C PHE A 128 -1.84 -14.14 1.67
N ASN A 129 -3.12 -13.76 1.69
CA ASN A 129 -3.91 -13.51 0.49
C ASN A 129 -3.90 -14.68 -0.53
N GLY A 130 -3.82 -15.93 -0.04
CA GLY A 130 -3.77 -17.13 -0.88
C GLY A 130 -2.39 -17.47 -1.45
N GLU A 131 -1.37 -16.64 -1.22
CA GLU A 131 0.01 -16.94 -1.59
C GLU A 131 0.82 -17.45 -0.40
N ASN A 132 1.57 -18.53 -0.63
CA ASN A 132 2.54 -19.04 0.31
C ASN A 132 3.93 -19.04 -0.34
N TRP A 133 4.89 -18.37 0.30
CA TRP A 133 6.26 -18.23 -0.21
C TRP A 133 7.24 -19.24 0.41
N LEU A 134 6.82 -19.96 1.45
CA LEU A 134 7.64 -20.92 2.18
C LEU A 134 7.38 -22.37 1.77
N ALA A 135 6.12 -22.72 1.51
CA ALA A 135 5.72 -24.00 0.94
C ALA A 135 5.31 -23.77 -0.53
N VAL A 136 6.17 -24.18 -1.46
CA VAL A 136 5.96 -23.96 -2.89
C VAL A 136 5.87 -25.27 -3.67
N ASN A 137 5.23 -25.21 -4.83
CA ASN A 137 5.30 -26.27 -5.82
C ASN A 137 5.90 -25.69 -7.10
N SER A 138 7.20 -25.95 -7.32
CA SER A 138 7.92 -25.44 -8.49
C SER A 138 7.47 -26.03 -9.82
N GLY A 139 6.73 -27.15 -9.80
CA GLY A 139 6.15 -27.78 -10.98
C GLY A 139 4.74 -27.30 -11.34
N ALA A 140 4.13 -26.47 -10.50
CA ALA A 140 2.79 -25.95 -10.76
C ALA A 140 2.81 -24.95 -11.93
N PRO A 141 1.81 -24.97 -12.83
CA PRO A 141 1.65 -23.96 -13.87
C PRO A 141 1.57 -22.57 -13.22
N GLY A 142 2.42 -21.64 -13.65
CA GLY A 142 2.46 -20.27 -13.11
C GLY A 142 3.34 -20.05 -11.88
N TYR A 143 4.16 -21.05 -11.49
CA TYR A 143 5.19 -20.82 -10.47
C TYR A 143 6.18 -19.73 -10.92
N ASN A 144 6.38 -18.74 -10.06
CA ASN A 144 7.37 -17.69 -10.25
C ASN A 144 8.18 -17.53 -8.95
N ALA A 145 9.47 -17.79 -9.05
CA ALA A 145 10.43 -17.67 -7.95
C ALA A 145 10.74 -16.20 -7.60
N ASN A 146 10.63 -15.29 -8.57
CA ASN A 146 10.86 -13.86 -8.38
C ASN A 146 9.52 -13.17 -8.14
N LYS A 147 9.21 -12.90 -6.87
CA LYS A 147 8.08 -12.06 -6.48
C LYS A 147 8.47 -10.60 -6.59
N SER A 148 7.53 -9.73 -6.94
CA SER A 148 7.78 -8.30 -7.07
C SER A 148 6.71 -7.51 -6.32
N VAL A 149 7.14 -6.55 -5.50
CA VAL A 149 6.27 -5.57 -4.84
C VAL A 149 6.46 -4.24 -5.54
N VAL A 150 5.37 -3.58 -5.94
CA VAL A 150 5.44 -2.22 -6.48
C VAL A 150 5.88 -1.27 -5.36
N ALA A 151 6.93 -0.48 -5.62
CA ALA A 151 7.61 0.31 -4.60
C ALA A 151 7.72 1.81 -4.92
N SER A 152 7.59 2.19 -6.18
CA SER A 152 7.56 3.61 -6.54
C SER A 152 6.72 3.85 -7.79
N PHE A 153 6.16 5.06 -7.84
CA PHE A 153 5.54 5.64 -9.02
C PHE A 153 6.27 6.95 -9.30
N SER A 154 6.67 7.16 -10.54
CA SER A 154 7.22 8.45 -10.96
C SER A 154 6.80 8.78 -12.39
N ARG A 155 6.58 10.07 -12.64
CA ARG A 155 6.29 10.63 -13.94
C ARG A 155 7.44 11.52 -14.36
N ASP A 156 7.98 11.30 -15.55
CA ASP A 156 9.07 12.11 -16.09
C ASP A 156 8.55 13.42 -16.74
N THR A 157 9.48 14.28 -17.17
CA THR A 157 9.17 15.55 -17.83
C THR A 157 8.55 15.40 -19.22
N THR A 158 8.58 14.19 -19.80
CA THR A 158 7.92 13.85 -21.08
C THR A 158 6.51 13.28 -20.89
N GLY A 159 6.10 13.07 -19.63
CA GLY A 159 4.82 12.49 -19.26
C GLY A 159 4.82 10.95 -19.19
N ALA A 160 5.97 10.30 -19.40
CA ALA A 160 6.10 8.85 -19.28
C ALA A 160 6.02 8.43 -17.81
N ILE A 161 5.26 7.37 -17.57
CA ILE A 161 5.03 6.79 -16.25
C ILE A 161 6.01 5.62 -16.07
N SER A 162 6.73 5.60 -14.96
CA SER A 162 7.57 4.47 -14.55
C SER A 162 7.19 3.97 -13.17
N ILE A 163 7.17 2.64 -13.04
CA ILE A 163 6.88 1.94 -11.80
C ILE A 163 8.15 1.21 -11.36
N GLY A 164 8.65 1.53 -10.16
CA GLY A 164 9.74 0.78 -9.56
C GLY A 164 9.22 -0.43 -8.79
N THR A 165 9.91 -1.56 -8.88
CA THR A 165 9.58 -2.78 -8.12
C THR A 165 10.73 -3.23 -7.22
N ILE A 166 10.38 -3.76 -6.05
CA ILE A 166 11.29 -4.52 -5.20
C ILE A 166 11.13 -5.99 -5.56
N ASN A 167 12.18 -6.57 -6.14
CA ASN A 167 12.22 -7.98 -6.49
C ASN A 167 12.70 -8.81 -5.29
N ILE A 168 12.02 -9.92 -5.04
CA ILE A 168 12.22 -10.83 -3.93
C ILE A 168 12.40 -12.22 -4.54
N ASP A 169 13.60 -12.77 -4.38
CA ASP A 169 13.91 -14.11 -4.84
C ASP A 169 13.53 -15.13 -3.77
N THR A 170 12.50 -15.92 -4.05
CA THR A 170 11.97 -16.95 -3.14
C THR A 170 12.68 -18.30 -3.27
N SER A 171 13.61 -18.44 -4.22
CA SER A 171 14.33 -19.70 -4.45
C SER A 171 15.22 -20.09 -3.27
N GLN A 172 15.78 -19.11 -2.57
CA GLN A 172 16.65 -19.31 -1.40
C GLN A 172 15.88 -19.24 -0.07
N THR A 173 14.60 -18.90 -0.08
CA THR A 173 13.78 -18.72 1.13
C THR A 173 12.71 -19.80 1.32
N LYS A 174 12.51 -20.68 0.35
CA LYS A 174 11.53 -21.77 0.43
C LYS A 174 11.96 -22.84 1.42
N LEU A 175 11.05 -23.24 2.29
CA LEU A 175 11.24 -24.32 3.26
C LEU A 175 10.96 -25.70 2.64
N TYR A 176 9.89 -25.79 1.83
CA TYR A 176 9.45 -27.02 1.16
C TYR A 176 9.21 -26.78 -0.33
N ASP A 177 9.55 -27.78 -1.17
CA ASP A 177 9.27 -27.79 -2.59
C ASP A 177 8.74 -29.16 -3.02
N SER A 178 7.42 -29.28 -3.18
CA SER A 178 6.76 -30.58 -3.41
C SER A 178 7.16 -31.29 -4.72
N ASN A 179 7.78 -30.59 -5.67
CA ASN A 179 8.18 -31.18 -6.95
C ASN A 179 9.62 -31.67 -6.94
N ASN A 180 10.58 -30.79 -6.58
CA ASN A 180 12.01 -31.06 -6.74
C ASN A 180 12.77 -31.18 -5.40
N GLN A 181 12.07 -31.22 -4.26
CA GLN A 181 12.66 -31.30 -2.91
C GLN A 181 13.80 -30.30 -2.67
N SER A 182 13.78 -29.15 -3.32
CA SER A 182 14.84 -28.13 -3.24
C SER A 182 14.61 -27.12 -2.12
N GLY A 183 13.68 -27.40 -1.20
CA GLY A 183 13.44 -26.57 -0.03
C GLY A 183 14.49 -26.80 1.05
N ILE A 184 14.75 -25.80 1.91
CA ILE A 184 15.78 -25.91 2.97
C ILE A 184 15.55 -27.13 3.87
N LEU A 185 14.28 -27.51 4.11
CA LEU A 185 13.92 -28.63 4.98
C LEU A 185 13.73 -29.96 4.24
N ASP A 186 13.52 -29.91 2.92
CA ASP A 186 13.26 -31.09 2.09
C ASP A 186 14.49 -31.53 1.26
N THR A 187 15.54 -30.71 1.22
CA THR A 187 16.77 -31.06 0.50
C THR A 187 17.40 -32.31 1.11
N VAL A 188 17.52 -33.35 0.28
CA VAL A 188 18.11 -34.63 0.66
C VAL A 188 19.63 -34.49 0.73
N ASN A 189 20.21 -34.86 1.87
CA ASN A 189 21.66 -34.93 2.02
C ASN A 189 22.18 -36.15 1.24
N GLY A 190 23.09 -35.94 0.28
CA GLY A 190 23.63 -37.01 -0.56
C GLY A 190 24.45 -38.08 0.19
N THR A 191 24.81 -37.85 1.45
CA THR A 191 25.55 -38.81 2.28
C THR A 191 24.64 -39.73 3.09
N THR A 192 23.58 -39.18 3.68
CA THR A 192 22.62 -39.93 4.51
C THR A 192 21.38 -40.35 3.72
N ASN A 193 21.19 -39.80 2.52
CA ASN A 193 20.02 -39.96 1.66
C ASN A 193 18.70 -39.58 2.36
N MET A 194 18.78 -38.66 3.33
CA MET A 194 17.67 -38.20 4.18
C MET A 194 17.60 -36.66 4.18
N SER A 195 16.39 -36.11 4.33
CA SER A 195 16.14 -34.67 4.52
C SER A 195 15.69 -34.39 5.95
N VAL A 196 15.69 -33.12 6.38
CA VAL A 196 15.15 -32.75 7.69
C VAL A 196 13.67 -33.15 7.82
N ALA A 197 12.92 -33.09 6.72
CA ALA A 197 11.54 -33.54 6.63
C ALA A 197 11.36 -35.07 6.74
N THR A 198 12.42 -35.86 6.51
CA THR A 198 12.39 -37.33 6.48
C THR A 198 13.39 -37.99 7.44
N LEU A 199 13.90 -37.23 8.43
CA LEU A 199 14.78 -37.74 9.49
C LEU A 199 14.17 -38.96 10.17
N ASN A 200 14.97 -40.02 10.30
CA ASN A 200 14.64 -41.29 10.92
C ASN A 200 15.84 -41.82 11.70
N VAL A 201 15.75 -41.81 13.03
CA VAL A 201 16.78 -42.33 13.95
C VAL A 201 16.41 -43.67 14.57
N ALA A 202 15.21 -44.21 14.31
CA ALA A 202 14.70 -45.41 14.98
C ALA A 202 15.50 -46.68 14.67
N GLY A 203 16.18 -46.74 13.52
CA GLY A 203 17.01 -47.86 13.10
C GLY A 203 18.48 -47.80 13.54
N LEU A 204 18.90 -46.71 14.18
CA LEU A 204 20.30 -46.47 14.53
C LEU A 204 20.66 -47.13 15.87
N THR A 205 21.87 -47.70 15.96
CA THR A 205 22.38 -48.37 17.16
C THR A 205 23.55 -47.60 17.79
N ASP A 206 24.15 -48.13 18.85
CA ASP A 206 25.37 -47.58 19.49
C ASP A 206 26.66 -47.95 18.71
N SER A 207 26.53 -48.47 17.49
CA SER A 207 27.64 -48.70 16.56
C SER A 207 28.37 -47.39 16.24
N ALA A 208 29.70 -47.43 16.12
CA ALA A 208 30.50 -46.28 15.72
C ALA A 208 30.07 -45.69 14.35
N ALA A 209 29.54 -46.53 13.45
CA ALA A 209 29.01 -46.08 12.16
C ALA A 209 27.70 -45.29 12.33
N ASP A 210 26.79 -45.79 13.16
CA ASP A 210 25.49 -45.15 13.40
C ASP A 210 25.63 -43.86 14.21
N GLN A 211 26.60 -43.80 15.11
CA GLN A 211 26.93 -42.58 15.84
C GLN A 211 27.55 -41.51 14.91
N ALA A 212 28.34 -41.92 13.90
CA ALA A 212 28.79 -41.01 12.86
C ALA A 212 27.62 -40.50 12.00
N THR A 213 26.63 -41.34 11.69
CA THR A 213 25.40 -40.92 11.02
C THR A 213 24.59 -39.92 11.86
N LEU A 214 24.42 -40.14 13.16
CA LEU A 214 23.73 -39.19 14.05
C LEU A 214 24.42 -37.82 14.11
N LEU A 215 25.75 -37.80 14.13
CA LEU A 215 26.52 -36.56 14.04
C LEU A 215 26.29 -35.86 12.70
N GLN A 216 26.27 -36.59 11.59
CA GLN A 216 25.94 -36.03 10.26
C GLN A 216 24.51 -35.47 10.20
N LEU A 217 23.53 -36.15 10.79
CA LEU A 217 22.15 -35.66 10.89
C LEU A 217 22.07 -34.38 11.72
N THR A 218 22.80 -34.32 12.83
CA THR A 218 22.89 -33.12 13.67
C THR A 218 23.53 -31.96 12.92
N THR A 219 24.61 -32.20 12.15
CA THR A 219 25.24 -31.19 11.27
C THR A 219 24.31 -30.75 10.15
N GLN A 220 23.50 -31.66 9.59
CA GLN A 220 22.51 -31.32 8.57
C GLN A 220 21.42 -30.39 9.14
N VAL A 221 20.88 -30.70 10.32
CA VAL A 221 19.91 -29.84 11.01
C VAL A 221 20.52 -28.48 11.34
N ASP A 222 21.79 -28.43 11.78
CA ASP A 222 22.50 -27.18 12.04
C ASP A 222 22.68 -26.33 10.76
N THR A 223 23.06 -26.97 9.65
CA THR A 223 23.20 -26.31 8.35
C THR A 223 21.85 -25.78 7.84
N ALA A 224 20.76 -26.52 8.08
CA ALA A 224 19.41 -26.10 7.77
C ALA A 224 18.99 -24.89 8.63
N ILE A 225 19.29 -24.89 9.94
CA ILE A 225 19.06 -23.72 10.82
C ILE A 225 19.83 -22.50 10.32
N GLN A 226 21.11 -22.66 9.94
CA GLN A 226 21.90 -21.57 9.36
C GLN A 226 21.27 -21.04 8.06
N SER A 227 20.81 -21.93 7.20
CA SER A 227 20.15 -21.57 5.94
C SER A 227 18.83 -20.85 6.16
N ILE A 228 17.99 -21.29 7.12
CA ILE A 228 16.74 -20.60 7.49
C ILE A 228 17.07 -19.24 8.11
N THR A 229 18.13 -19.11 8.89
CA THR A 229 18.57 -17.84 9.48
C THR A 229 19.05 -16.86 8.40
N THR A 230 19.78 -17.33 7.39
CA THR A 230 20.16 -16.51 6.22
C THR A 230 18.94 -16.12 5.39
N ALA A 231 17.98 -17.02 5.21
CA ALA A 231 16.71 -16.73 4.55
C ALA A 231 15.89 -15.67 5.33
N ALA A 232 15.79 -15.82 6.65
CA ALA A 232 15.08 -14.89 7.53
C ALA A 232 15.73 -13.51 7.55
N SER A 233 17.06 -13.43 7.55
CA SER A 233 17.78 -12.15 7.47
C SER A 233 17.58 -11.47 6.11
N THR A 234 17.53 -12.25 5.02
CA THR A 234 17.21 -11.73 3.68
C THR A 234 15.78 -11.19 3.60
N LEU A 235 14.81 -11.89 4.20
CA LEU A 235 13.43 -11.39 4.30
C LEU A 235 13.33 -10.16 5.21
N GLY A 236 14.06 -10.11 6.33
CA GLY A 236 14.12 -8.93 7.20
C GLY A 236 14.74 -7.70 6.52
N ALA A 237 15.80 -7.90 5.72
CA ALA A 237 16.36 -6.84 4.88
C ALA A 237 15.35 -6.36 3.83
N THR A 238 14.62 -7.29 3.22
CA THR A 238 13.54 -6.99 2.27
C THR A 238 12.40 -6.22 2.92
N GLN A 239 11.97 -6.60 4.12
CA GLN A 239 10.98 -5.88 4.92
C GLN A 239 11.41 -4.43 5.16
N THR A 240 12.68 -4.22 5.52
CA THR A 240 13.23 -2.87 5.71
C THR A 240 13.21 -2.09 4.40
N ARG A 241 13.58 -2.72 3.27
CA ARG A 241 13.52 -2.11 1.93
C ARG A 241 12.10 -1.75 1.49
N ILE A 242 11.08 -2.49 1.93
CA ILE A 242 9.66 -2.18 1.67
C ILE A 242 9.16 -1.07 2.60
N ASN A 243 9.55 -1.09 3.89
CA ASN A 243 9.08 -0.11 4.86
C ASN A 243 9.64 1.30 4.62
N LEU A 244 10.88 1.42 4.11
CA LEU A 244 11.52 2.72 3.90
C LEU A 244 10.74 3.62 2.90
N PRO A 245 10.29 3.13 1.73
CA PRO A 245 9.44 3.90 0.83
C PRO A 245 8.05 4.27 1.37
N ILE A 246 7.48 3.54 2.34
CA ILE A 246 6.11 3.81 2.84
C ILE A 246 6.02 5.24 3.41
N THR A 247 6.92 5.59 4.32
CA THR A 247 6.96 6.94 4.90
C THR A 247 7.30 8.00 3.86
N PHE A 248 8.17 7.68 2.89
CA PHE A 248 8.50 8.60 1.80
C PHE A 248 7.28 8.87 0.91
N VAL A 249 6.55 7.84 0.50
CA VAL A 249 5.34 7.96 -0.33
C VAL A 249 4.24 8.71 0.42
N SER A 250 4.05 8.44 1.72
CA SER A 250 3.11 9.20 2.56
C SER A 250 3.47 10.70 2.59
N ASN A 251 4.72 11.03 2.91
CA ASN A 251 5.16 12.43 2.96
C ASN A 251 5.09 13.11 1.59
N LEU A 252 5.37 12.38 0.50
CA LEU A 252 5.24 12.88 -0.86
C LEU A 252 3.77 13.14 -1.22
N SER A 253 2.87 12.22 -0.87
CA SER A 253 1.42 12.37 -1.05
C SER A 253 0.89 13.59 -0.28
N ASP A 254 1.32 13.79 0.95
CA ASP A 254 0.94 14.96 1.76
C ASP A 254 1.46 16.27 1.16
N ALA A 255 2.71 16.28 0.68
CA ALA A 255 3.29 17.44 0.01
C ALA A 255 2.59 17.76 -1.31
N ILE A 256 2.22 16.74 -2.10
CA ILE A 256 1.45 16.91 -3.34
C ILE A 256 0.05 17.42 -3.03
N THR A 257 -0.62 16.87 -2.02
CA THR A 257 -1.95 17.31 -1.57
C THR A 257 -1.95 18.77 -1.13
N SER A 258 -0.97 19.17 -0.31
CA SER A 258 -0.75 20.56 0.09
C SER A 258 -0.45 21.47 -1.11
N GLY A 259 0.39 21.00 -2.05
CA GLY A 259 0.69 21.68 -3.30
C GLY A 259 -0.56 21.91 -4.15
N ILE A 260 -1.39 20.88 -4.37
CA ILE A 260 -2.68 20.98 -5.06
C ILE A 260 -3.59 21.98 -4.35
N GLY A 261 -3.68 21.90 -3.02
CA GLY A 261 -4.51 22.80 -2.22
C GLY A 261 -4.11 24.26 -2.38
N SER A 262 -2.81 24.56 -2.35
CA SER A 262 -2.32 25.94 -2.58
C SER A 262 -2.71 26.52 -3.95
N LEU A 263 -2.84 25.65 -4.97
CA LEU A 263 -3.22 26.05 -6.32
C LEU A 263 -4.73 26.23 -6.47
N VAL A 264 -5.53 25.38 -5.81
CA VAL A 264 -6.95 25.18 -6.16
C VAL A 264 -7.91 25.48 -5.03
N ASP A 265 -7.50 25.45 -3.77
CA ASP A 265 -8.40 25.65 -2.63
C ASP A 265 -8.81 27.11 -2.49
N ALA A 266 -10.03 27.32 -2.00
CA ALA A 266 -10.54 28.64 -1.66
C ALA A 266 -10.35 28.91 -0.16
N ASP A 267 -10.02 30.16 0.18
CA ASP A 267 -10.07 30.62 1.56
C ASP A 267 -11.54 30.80 1.98
N MET A 268 -12.03 29.89 2.83
CA MET A 268 -13.42 29.89 3.28
C MET A 268 -13.79 31.12 4.11
N ASN A 269 -12.84 31.75 4.80
CA ASN A 269 -13.10 32.97 5.58
C ASN A 269 -13.36 34.15 4.63
N GLN A 270 -12.53 34.27 3.60
CA GLN A 270 -12.71 35.30 2.57
C GLN A 270 -13.99 35.05 1.76
N ALA A 271 -14.25 33.80 1.35
CA ALA A 271 -15.43 33.43 0.58
C ALA A 271 -16.72 33.69 1.37
N SER A 272 -16.76 33.35 2.66
CA SER A 272 -17.93 33.60 3.53
C SER A 272 -18.20 35.09 3.72
N THR A 273 -17.15 35.89 3.94
CA THR A 273 -17.28 37.35 4.03
C THR A 273 -17.80 37.95 2.73
N LYS A 274 -17.27 37.48 1.59
CA LYS A 274 -17.70 37.91 0.26
C LYS A 274 -19.14 37.50 -0.03
N LEU A 275 -19.58 36.32 0.40
CA LEU A 275 -20.97 35.87 0.24
C LEU A 275 -21.94 36.81 0.95
N GLN A 276 -21.66 37.17 2.20
CA GLN A 276 -22.50 38.09 2.98
C GLN A 276 -22.55 39.49 2.34
N ALA A 277 -21.40 39.99 1.86
CA ALA A 277 -21.35 41.25 1.14
C ALA A 277 -22.17 41.21 -0.16
N LEU A 278 -22.08 40.12 -0.93
CA LEU A 278 -22.83 39.95 -2.18
C LEU A 278 -24.34 39.79 -1.95
N GLN A 279 -24.77 39.10 -0.88
CA GLN A 279 -26.17 39.03 -0.48
C GLN A 279 -26.72 40.41 -0.14
N THR A 280 -25.95 41.21 0.61
CA THR A 280 -26.31 42.59 0.95
C THR A 280 -26.39 43.47 -0.30
N GLN A 281 -25.42 43.35 -1.22
CA GLN A 281 -25.42 44.06 -2.50
C GLN A 281 -26.60 43.67 -3.40
N GLN A 282 -27.00 42.40 -3.42
CA GLN A 282 -28.16 41.93 -4.16
C GLN A 282 -29.44 42.57 -3.61
N GLN A 283 -29.60 42.59 -2.28
CA GLN A 283 -30.75 43.23 -1.62
C GLN A 283 -30.82 44.73 -1.91
N LEU A 284 -29.68 45.44 -1.83
CA LEU A 284 -29.58 46.86 -2.20
C LEU A 284 -29.84 47.08 -3.71
N GLY A 285 -29.39 46.18 -4.57
CA GLY A 285 -29.62 46.22 -6.02
C GLY A 285 -31.10 46.09 -6.38
N ILE A 286 -31.84 45.19 -5.74
CA ILE A 286 -33.29 45.03 -5.90
C ILE A 286 -34.03 46.30 -5.43
N GLN A 287 -33.65 46.85 -4.27
CA GLN A 287 -34.22 48.10 -3.77
C GLN A 287 -33.95 49.28 -4.73
N SER A 288 -32.71 49.39 -5.24
CA SER A 288 -32.31 50.44 -6.18
C SER A 288 -33.04 50.34 -7.52
N LEU A 289 -33.27 49.11 -8.02
CA LEU A 289 -34.09 48.85 -9.21
C LEU A 289 -35.55 49.25 -8.98
N GLY A 290 -36.09 48.96 -7.79
CA GLY A 290 -37.42 49.40 -7.37
C GLY A 290 -37.57 50.93 -7.41
N ILE A 291 -36.58 51.66 -6.88
CA ILE A 291 -36.53 53.13 -6.90
C ILE A 291 -36.39 53.67 -8.33
N ALA A 292 -35.52 53.06 -9.16
CA ALA A 292 -35.32 53.46 -10.55
C ALA A 292 -36.59 53.28 -11.42
N ASN A 293 -37.41 52.27 -11.13
CA ASN A 293 -38.71 52.06 -11.79
C ASN A 293 -39.79 53.04 -11.30
N GLN A 294 -39.81 53.38 -10.02
CA GLN A 294 -40.72 54.40 -9.47
C GLN A 294 -40.45 55.79 -10.04
N ASN A 295 -39.20 56.14 -10.34
CA ASN A 295 -38.85 57.43 -10.95
C ASN A 295 -39.44 57.59 -12.37
N SER A 296 -39.52 56.52 -13.16
CA SER A 296 -40.22 56.55 -14.46
C SER A 296 -41.74 56.74 -14.30
N GLN A 297 -42.35 56.23 -13.21
CA GLN A 297 -43.78 56.42 -12.93
C GLN A 297 -44.09 57.86 -12.48
N LEU A 298 -43.17 58.52 -11.76
CA LEU A 298 -43.30 59.93 -11.39
C LEU A 298 -43.31 60.86 -12.61
N ILE A 299 -42.53 60.54 -13.64
CA ILE A 299 -42.56 61.28 -14.92
C ILE A 299 -43.90 61.09 -15.64
N LEU A 300 -44.49 59.88 -15.60
CA LEU A 300 -45.80 59.63 -16.19
C LEU A 300 -46.92 60.44 -15.52
N LYS A 301 -46.83 60.66 -14.20
CA LYS A 301 -47.75 61.53 -13.43
C LYS A 301 -47.59 63.03 -13.71
N LEU A 302 -46.51 63.46 -14.37
CA LEU A 302 -46.30 64.86 -14.74
C LEU A 302 -46.93 65.21 -16.09
N PHE A 303 -47.25 64.19 -16.91
CA PHE A 303 -47.86 64.33 -18.23
C PHE A 303 -49.28 63.73 -18.31
N GLY A 304 -49.85 63.31 -17.18
CA GLY A 304 -51.20 62.76 -17.04
C GLY A 304 -52.00 63.50 -15.98
#